data_AF-A0A1J4SJR2-F1
#
_entry.id   AF-A0A1J4SJR2-F1
#
_cell.length_a   1.000
_cell.length_b   1.000
_cell.length_c   1.000
_cell.angle_alpha   90.00
_cell.angle_beta   90.00
_cell.angle_gamma   90.00
#
_symmetry.space_group_name_H-M   'P 1'
#
loop_
_entity.id
_entity.type
_entity.pdbx_description
1 polymer ?
#
loop_
_entity_poly.entity_id
_entity_poly.type
_entity_poly.pdbx_seq_one_letter_code
_entity_poly.pdbx_strand_id
1 'polypeptide(L)'
;MLSIELLRLNFRVIERNRIEAALEEQKLSLSGVLEKSNYDALGEIANLDGIFMFLAKYDGKRIDSCILKLIDVETGEVLLGTNYKASQGSDMANVVSSIARSIDTQLQKERANLTSNALEKKDTTN
;
A
#
# COMPACT_ATOMS: atom_id res chain seq x y z
N MET A 1 -10.85 8.37 -1.70
CA MET A 1 -10.31 9.24 -0.62
C MET A 1 -8.86 8.92 -0.31
N LEU A 2 -8.52 7.67 0.07
CA LEU A 2 -7.11 7.29 0.30
C LEU A 2 -6.24 7.42 -0.96
N SER A 3 -6.77 7.09 -2.15
CA SER A 3 -6.06 7.24 -3.42
C SER A 3 -5.57 8.67 -3.68
N ILE A 4 -6.31 9.70 -3.24
CA ILE A 4 -5.89 11.10 -3.35
C ILE A 4 -4.67 11.37 -2.45
N GLU A 5 -4.68 10.87 -1.22
CA GLU A 5 -3.54 11.02 -0.32
C GLU A 5 -2.30 10.27 -0.82
N LEU A 6 -2.48 9.08 -1.41
CA LEU A 6 -1.39 8.32 -2.02
C LEU A 6 -0.77 9.06 -3.22
N LEU A 7 -1.59 9.70 -4.07
CA LEU A 7 -1.09 10.55 -5.16
C LEU A 7 -0.24 11.71 -4.63
N ARG A 8 -0.63 12.33 -3.51
CA ARG A 8 0.16 13.39 -2.85
C ARG A 8 1.52 12.90 -2.33
N LEU A 9 1.61 11.60 -2.01
CA LEU A 9 2.85 10.94 -1.62
C LEU A 9 3.66 10.41 -2.82
N ASN A 10 3.31 10.83 -4.05
CA ASN A 10 3.94 10.45 -5.31
C ASN A 10 3.77 8.97 -5.72
N PHE A 11 2.75 8.27 -5.20
CA PHE A 11 2.37 6.98 -5.78
C PHE A 11 1.60 7.19 -7.08
N ARG A 12 1.90 6.38 -8.11
CA ARG A 12 0.99 6.22 -9.26
C ARG A 12 -0.06 5.17 -8.88
N VAL A 13 -1.28 5.62 -8.62
CA VAL A 13 -2.36 4.74 -8.16
C VAL A 13 -3.21 4.26 -9.34
N ILE A 14 -3.40 2.95 -9.43
CA ILE A 14 -4.40 2.32 -10.30
C ILE A 14 -5.54 1.81 -9.41
N GLU A 15 -6.77 2.23 -9.72
CA GLU A 15 -7.96 1.80 -8.99
C GLU A 15 -8.29 0.32 -9.27
N ARG A 16 -8.78 -0.39 -8.25
CA ARG A 16 -9.04 -1.85 -8.31
C ARG A 16 -9.94 -2.25 -9.49
N ASN A 17 -10.97 -1.47 -9.77
CA ASN A 17 -11.90 -1.74 -10.88
C ASN A 17 -11.22 -1.71 -12.25
N ARG A 18 -10.14 -0.94 -12.44
CA ARG A 18 -9.35 -0.95 -13.68
C ARG A 18 -8.53 -2.22 -13.81
N ILE A 19 -7.98 -2.72 -12.70
CA ILE A 19 -7.27 -4.00 -12.66
C ILE A 19 -8.24 -5.13 -12.96
N GLU A 20 -9.43 -5.13 -12.35
CA GLU A 20 -10.47 -6.11 -12.62
C GLU A 20 -10.87 -6.13 -14.10
N ALA A 21 -11.11 -4.97 -14.72
CA ALA A 21 -11.43 -4.89 -16.14
C ALA A 21 -10.31 -5.47 -17.03
N ALA A 22 -9.04 -5.15 -16.76
CA ALA A 22 -7.91 -5.68 -17.51
C ALA A 22 -7.77 -7.21 -17.37
N LEU A 23 -8.05 -7.75 -16.18
CA LEU A 23 -8.04 -9.19 -15.94
C LEU A 23 -9.20 -9.89 -16.64
N GLU A 24 -10.39 -9.30 -16.63
CA GLU A 24 -11.58 -9.84 -17.31
C GLU A 24 -11.35 -9.98 -18.82
N GLU A 25 -10.68 -9.02 -19.46
CA GLU A 25 -10.28 -9.11 -20.88
C GLU A 25 -9.42 -10.35 -21.16
N GLN A 26 -8.59 -10.77 -20.20
CA GLN A 26 -7.74 -11.96 -20.27
C GLN A 26 -8.46 -13.23 -19.76
N LYS A 27 -9.76 -13.17 -19.46
CA LYS A 27 -10.55 -14.25 -18.85
C LYS A 27 -9.99 -14.70 -17.48
N LEU A 28 -9.33 -13.80 -16.77
CA LEU A 28 -8.82 -14.00 -15.42
C LEU A 28 -9.74 -13.31 -14.40
N SER A 29 -9.63 -13.71 -13.14
CA SER A 29 -10.30 -13.04 -12.02
C SER A 29 -9.29 -12.59 -10.98
N LEU A 30 -9.51 -11.42 -10.38
CA LEU A 30 -8.60 -10.86 -9.38
C LEU A 30 -8.46 -11.77 -8.15
N SER A 31 -9.56 -12.37 -7.67
CA SER A 31 -9.51 -13.32 -6.55
C SER A 31 -8.67 -14.55 -6.88
N GLY A 32 -8.84 -15.12 -8.07
CA GLY A 32 -8.08 -16.30 -8.50
C GLY A 32 -6.58 -16.04 -8.67
N VAL A 33 -6.19 -14.81 -9.00
CA VAL A 33 -4.77 -14.42 -9.10
C VAL A 33 -4.16 -14.21 -7.70
N LEU A 34 -4.89 -13.53 -6.81
CA LEU A 34 -4.44 -13.29 -5.43
C LEU A 34 -4.35 -14.58 -4.59
N GLU A 35 -5.31 -15.51 -4.71
CA GLU A 35 -5.32 -16.77 -3.96
C GLU A 35 -4.13 -17.68 -4.30
N LYS A 36 -3.70 -17.66 -5.57
CA LYS A 36 -2.55 -18.45 -6.02
C LYS A 36 -1.21 -17.83 -5.62
N SER A 37 -1.22 -16.67 -4.95
CA SER A 37 -0.03 -15.84 -4.73
C SER A 37 0.72 -15.56 -6.03
N ASN A 38 0.01 -15.52 -7.15
CA ASN A 38 0.59 -15.30 -8.47
C ASN A 38 0.66 -13.80 -8.73
N TYR A 39 1.38 -13.10 -7.86
CA TYR A 39 1.50 -11.66 -7.89
C TYR A 39 2.25 -11.20 -9.15
N ASP A 40 3.20 -11.98 -9.66
CA ASP A 40 3.89 -11.75 -10.94
C ASP A 40 2.91 -11.45 -12.10
N ALA A 41 1.82 -12.22 -12.21
CA ALA A 41 0.81 -11.99 -13.23
C ALA A 41 0.06 -10.64 -13.07
N LEU A 42 -0.09 -10.13 -11.83
CA LEU A 42 -0.64 -8.78 -11.59
C LEU A 42 0.36 -7.70 -12.00
N GLY A 43 1.64 -7.93 -11.75
CA GLY A 43 2.73 -7.04 -12.16
C GLY A 43 2.79 -6.89 -13.67
N GLU A 44 2.75 -7.99 -14.40
CA GLU A 44 2.82 -8.00 -15.87
C GLU A 44 1.57 -7.38 -16.53
N ILE A 45 0.37 -7.71 -16.04
CA ILE A 45 -0.88 -7.29 -16.69
C ILE A 45 -1.18 -5.81 -16.45
N ALA A 46 -0.89 -5.31 -15.26
CA ALA A 46 -1.27 -3.95 -14.85
C ALA A 46 -0.06 -3.01 -14.64
N ASN A 47 1.17 -3.48 -14.90
CA ASN A 47 2.41 -2.74 -14.67
C ASN A 47 2.48 -2.16 -13.25
N LEU A 48 2.25 -3.04 -12.28
CA LEU A 48 2.18 -2.71 -10.85
C LEU A 48 3.47 -3.09 -10.15
N ASP A 49 4.09 -2.12 -9.49
CA ASP A 49 5.25 -2.36 -8.60
C ASP A 49 4.81 -2.91 -7.23
N GLY A 50 3.57 -2.60 -6.81
CA GLY A 50 3.08 -2.91 -5.48
C GLY A 50 1.55 -2.91 -5.38
N ILE A 51 1.02 -3.65 -4.42
CA ILE A 51 -0.41 -3.71 -4.10
C ILE A 51 -0.65 -3.23 -2.67
N PHE A 52 -1.55 -2.26 -2.53
CA PHE A 52 -2.10 -1.89 -1.23
C PHE A 52 -3.22 -2.85 -0.83
N MET A 53 -2.99 -3.65 0.22
CA MET A 53 -3.96 -4.56 0.81
C MET A 53 -4.56 -3.97 2.08
N PHE A 54 -5.88 -3.84 2.10
CA PHE A 54 -6.63 -3.26 3.22
C PHE A 54 -7.51 -4.32 3.90
N LEU A 55 -7.31 -4.50 5.20
CA LEU A 55 -8.09 -5.39 6.05
C LEU A 55 -8.75 -4.56 7.15
N ALA A 56 -10.07 -4.50 7.17
CA ALA A 56 -10.80 -3.72 8.16
C ALA A 56 -11.79 -4.57 8.95
N LYS A 57 -11.87 -4.29 10.25
CA LYS A 57 -12.96 -4.73 11.12
C LYS A 57 -14.03 -3.64 11.15
N TYR A 58 -15.20 -3.97 10.63
CA TYR A 58 -16.35 -3.09 10.58
C TYR A 58 -17.38 -3.51 11.63
N ASP A 59 -17.88 -2.58 12.43
CA ASP A 59 -18.85 -2.85 13.50
C ASP A 59 -20.32 -2.69 13.05
N GLY A 60 -20.55 -2.49 11.75
CA GLY A 60 -21.88 -2.21 11.18
C GLY A 60 -22.19 -0.72 11.02
N LYS A 61 -21.37 0.18 11.61
CA LYS A 61 -21.51 1.63 11.47
C LYS A 61 -20.21 2.32 11.08
N ARG A 62 -19.08 1.86 11.60
CA ARG A 62 -17.75 2.45 11.41
C ARG A 62 -16.66 1.38 11.34
N ILE A 63 -15.49 1.78 10.86
CA ILE A 63 -14.28 0.97 10.95
C ILE A 63 -13.77 1.03 12.39
N ASP A 64 -13.81 -0.10 13.10
CA ASP A 64 -13.30 -0.25 14.48
C ASP A 64 -11.76 -0.34 14.48
N SER A 65 -11.21 -1.07 13.52
CA SER A 65 -9.77 -1.12 13.27
C SER A 65 -9.49 -1.53 11.84
N CYS A 66 -8.32 -1.17 11.33
CA CYS A 66 -7.87 -1.67 10.05
C CYS A 66 -6.35 -1.76 9.98
N ILE A 67 -5.89 -2.63 9.10
CA ILE A 67 -4.50 -2.81 8.72
C ILE A 67 -4.41 -2.52 7.22
N LEU A 68 -3.44 -1.71 6.83
CA LEU A 68 -3.06 -1.50 5.45
C LEU A 68 -1.63 -1.99 5.27
N LYS A 69 -1.38 -2.76 4.22
CA LYS A 69 -0.05 -3.23 3.82
C LYS A 69 0.23 -2.82 2.38
N LEU A 70 1.44 -2.37 2.09
CA LEU A 70 1.97 -2.34 0.74
C LEU A 70 2.79 -3.61 0.55
N ILE A 71 2.41 -4.40 -0.46
CA ILE A 71 3.04 -5.67 -0.80
C ILE A 71 3.74 -5.51 -2.13
N ASP A 72 5.01 -5.86 -2.19
CA ASP A 72 5.79 -5.95 -3.41
C ASP A 72 5.23 -7.06 -4.30
N VAL A 73 4.98 -6.75 -5.57
CA VAL A 73 4.29 -7.66 -6.48
C VAL A 73 5.20 -8.78 -6.99
N GLU A 74 6.51 -8.56 -7.05
CA GLU A 74 7.48 -9.54 -7.54
C GLU A 74 7.88 -10.55 -6.45
N THR A 75 8.05 -10.06 -5.22
CA THR A 75 8.59 -10.86 -4.11
C THR A 75 7.52 -11.30 -3.11
N GLY A 76 6.36 -10.63 -3.09
CA GLY A 76 5.34 -10.79 -2.06
C GLY A 76 5.73 -10.22 -0.70
N GLU A 77 6.87 -9.53 -0.58
CA GLU A 77 7.33 -8.93 0.66
C GLU A 77 6.45 -7.74 1.07
N VAL A 78 6.28 -7.55 2.39
CA VAL A 78 5.56 -6.38 2.91
C VAL A 78 6.54 -5.22 3.02
N LEU A 79 6.46 -4.29 2.08
CA LEU A 79 7.29 -3.08 2.03
C LEU A 79 6.89 -2.07 3.10
N LEU A 80 5.59 -1.96 3.40
CA LEU A 80 5.07 -1.02 4.38
C LEU A 80 3.83 -1.60 5.08
N GLY A 81 3.69 -1.33 6.37
CA GLY A 81 2.52 -1.71 7.15
C GLY A 81 2.06 -0.59 8.06
N THR A 82 0.77 -0.31 8.08
CA THR A 82 0.15 0.60 9.05
C THR A 82 -1.10 -0.02 9.64
N ASN A 83 -1.38 0.30 10.90
CA ASN A 83 -2.60 -0.08 11.57
C ASN A 83 -3.29 1.17 12.12
N TYR A 84 -4.60 1.10 12.15
CA TYR A 84 -5.47 2.10 12.72
C TYR A 84 -6.45 1.41 13.66
N LYS A 85 -6.73 2.06 14.79
CA LYS A 85 -7.76 1.65 15.74
C LYS A 85 -8.60 2.87 16.06
N ALA A 86 -9.91 2.73 15.93
CA ALA A 86 -10.84 3.81 16.15
C ALA A 86 -10.88 4.22 17.63
N SER A 87 -10.93 5.53 17.83
CA SER A 87 -11.33 6.14 19.10
C SER A 87 -12.79 6.58 19.03
N GLN A 88 -13.39 6.92 20.18
CA GLN A 88 -14.75 7.45 20.20
C GLN A 88 -14.85 8.70 19.32
N GLY A 89 -15.92 8.78 18.51
CA GLY A 89 -16.14 9.86 17.55
C GLY A 89 -15.30 9.78 16.26
N SER A 90 -14.54 8.70 16.04
CA SER A 90 -13.81 8.53 14.77
C SER A 90 -14.74 8.31 13.58
N ASP A 91 -14.45 9.00 12.48
CA ASP A 91 -15.10 8.85 11.18
C ASP A 91 -14.10 8.36 10.11
N MET A 92 -14.58 8.22 8.87
CA MET A 92 -13.76 7.75 7.76
C MET A 92 -12.64 8.75 7.38
N ALA A 93 -12.86 10.05 7.54
CA ALA A 93 -11.83 11.05 7.24
C ALA A 93 -10.66 10.94 8.22
N ASN A 94 -10.96 10.66 9.49
CA ASN A 94 -9.96 10.37 10.51
C ASN A 94 -9.17 9.10 10.17
N VAL A 95 -9.84 8.03 9.73
CA VAL A 95 -9.17 6.79 9.30
C VAL A 95 -8.18 7.07 8.17
N VAL A 96 -8.64 7.74 7.10
CA VAL A 96 -7.82 8.03 5.91
C VAL A 96 -6.62 8.91 6.27
N SER A 97 -6.85 9.98 7.04
CA SER A 97 -5.77 10.90 7.42
C SER A 97 -4.75 10.26 8.36
N SER A 98 -5.17 9.40 9.29
CA SER A 98 -4.27 8.64 10.15
C SER A 98 -3.40 7.67 9.35
N ILE A 99 -4.01 6.94 8.42
CA ILE A 99 -3.28 6.03 7.52
C ILE A 99 -2.28 6.81 6.66
N ALA A 100 -2.71 7.87 5.99
CA ALA A 100 -1.84 8.68 5.12
C ALA A 100 -0.63 9.24 5.87
N ARG A 101 -0.83 9.80 7.08
CA ARG A 101 0.26 10.29 7.93
C ARG A 101 1.22 9.19 8.34
N SER A 102 0.70 8.00 8.65
CA SER A 102 1.53 6.85 9.02
C SER A 102 2.40 6.39 7.85
N ILE A 103 1.85 6.37 6.63
CA ILE A 103 2.60 6.05 5.42
C ILE A 103 3.69 7.10 5.19
N ASP A 104 3.33 8.38 5.18
CA ASP A 104 4.30 9.47 4.98
C ASP A 104 5.45 9.40 5.98
N THR A 105 5.14 9.22 7.27
CA THR A 105 6.16 9.09 8.32
C THR A 105 7.13 7.93 8.07
N GLN A 106 6.63 6.78 7.61
CA GLN A 106 7.48 5.64 7.28
C GLN A 106 8.36 5.92 6.06
N LEU A 107 7.80 6.53 5.01
CA LEU A 107 8.57 6.91 3.83
C LEU A 107 9.67 7.92 4.16
N GLN A 108 9.40 8.92 5.03
CA GLN A 108 10.43 9.88 5.43
C GLN A 108 11.56 9.20 6.23
N LYS A 109 11.23 8.24 7.11
CA LYS A 109 12.24 7.48 7.85
C LYS A 109 13.13 6.66 6.91
N GLU A 110 12.53 5.98 5.94
CA GLU A 110 13.28 5.18 4.98
C GLU A 110 14.23 6.05 4.14
N ARG A 111 13.74 7.20 3.66
CA ARG A 111 14.57 8.16 2.92
C ARG A 111 15.72 8.71 3.75
N ALA A 112 15.49 8.97 5.03
CA ALA A 112 16.56 9.40 5.95
C ALA A 112 17.62 8.31 6.13
N ASN A 113 17.20 7.05 6.35
CA ASN A 113 18.11 5.91 6.49
C ASN A 113 18.99 5.71 5.24
N LEU A 114 18.39 5.78 4.04
CA LEU A 114 19.12 5.67 2.78
C LEU A 114 20.16 6.79 2.60
N THR A 115 19.83 8.01 3.04
CA THR A 115 20.73 9.16 2.98
C THR A 115 21.91 9.00 3.95
N SER A 116 21.66 8.57 5.19
CA SER A 116 22.70 8.30 6.19
C SER A 116 23.65 7.20 5.73
N ASN A 117 23.13 6.09 5.22
CA ASN A 117 23.94 4.96 4.73
C ASN A 117 24.80 5.34 3.51
N ALA A 118 24.34 6.27 2.68
CA ALA A 118 25.12 6.77 1.54
C ALA A 118 26.27 7.70 1.95
N LEU A 119 26.12 8.42 3.07
CA LEU A 119 27.16 9.28 3.63
C LEU A 119 28.26 8.45 4.32
N GLU A 120 27.89 7.45 5.13
CA GLU A 120 28.86 6.56 5.79
C GLU A 120 29.75 5.79 4.80
N LYS A 121 29.18 5.31 3.67
CA LYS A 121 29.96 4.63 2.64
C LYS A 121 30.98 5.53 1.93
N LYS A 122 30.75 6.85 1.88
CA LYS A 122 31.70 7.80 1.28
C LYS A 122 32.92 8.04 2.18
N ASP A 123 32.75 8.00 3.49
CA ASP A 123 33.85 8.24 4.44
C ASP A 123 34.79 7.02 4.60
N THR A 124 34.34 5.80 4.28
CA THR A 124 35.16 4.58 4.34
C THR A 124 36.00 4.29 3.09
N THR A 125 35.93 5.13 2.04
CA THR A 125 36.61 4.89 0.75
C THR A 125 37.77 5.86 0.49
N ASN A 126 38.32 6.51 1.54
CA ASN A 126 39.52 7.36 1.45
C ASN A 126 40.73 6.69 2.11
#